data_AF-A0A930YQT7-F1
#
_entry.id   AF-A0A930YQT7-F1
#
_cell.length_a   1.000
_cell.length_b   1.000
_cell.length_c   1.000
_cell.angle_alpha   90.00
_cell.angle_beta   90.00
_cell.angle_gamma   90.00
#
_symmetry.space_group_name_H-M   'P 1'
#
loop_
_entity.id
_entity.type
_entity.pdbx_description
1 polymer ?
#
loop_
_entity_poly.entity_id
_entity_poly.type
_entity_poly.pdbx_seq_one_letter_code
_entity_poly.pdbx_strand_id
1 'polypeptide(L)'
;MPPFFSPYGTDAISVSIPYWLDLLTVIIGAISGILVARDRHLDLVGFVGLGLLGGLGGGLIRDVMMQEGGVYMLNSPYAIPAAVFTAVLLFMFPEPLD
;
A
#
# COMPACT_ATOMS: atom_id res chain seq x y z
N MET A 1 31.85 24.24 -14.93
CA MET A 1 31.63 23.21 -13.90
C MET A 1 31.62 21.86 -14.60
N PRO A 2 32.30 20.84 -14.10
CA PRO A 2 32.25 19.52 -14.70
C PRO A 2 30.80 18.96 -14.67
N PRO A 3 30.44 18.03 -15.58
CA PRO A 3 29.05 17.60 -15.83
C PRO A 3 28.31 17.02 -14.62
N PHE A 4 29.02 16.72 -13.53
CA PHE A 4 28.46 16.32 -12.23
C PHE A 4 27.82 17.47 -11.42
N PHE A 5 27.97 18.74 -11.82
CA PHE A 5 27.34 19.90 -11.16
C PHE A 5 26.19 20.52 -11.98
N SER A 6 25.60 19.80 -12.93
CA SER A 6 24.33 20.20 -13.54
C SER A 6 23.18 19.70 -12.66
N PRO A 7 22.37 20.56 -11.99
CA PRO A 7 21.29 20.07 -11.14
C PRO A 7 20.10 19.49 -11.94
N TYR A 8 20.04 19.73 -13.24
CA TYR A 8 18.98 19.27 -14.14
C TYR A 8 19.53 19.15 -15.57
N GLY A 9 20.06 17.98 -15.95
CA GLY A 9 20.49 17.80 -17.33
C GLY A 9 21.09 16.44 -17.65
N THR A 10 20.23 15.43 -17.68
CA THR A 10 20.22 14.25 -18.57
C THR A 10 19.16 13.34 -17.95
N ASP A 11 17.98 13.24 -18.56
CA ASP A 11 17.16 12.03 -18.49
C ASP A 11 17.06 11.46 -17.07
N ALA A 12 16.74 12.31 -16.09
CA ALA A 12 16.51 11.87 -14.72
C ALA A 12 15.47 10.79 -14.86
N ILE A 13 15.93 9.55 -14.68
CA ILE A 13 15.23 8.35 -15.06
C ILE A 13 13.92 8.45 -14.31
N SER A 14 12.86 8.88 -14.99
CA SER A 14 11.51 8.80 -14.49
C SER A 14 11.24 7.32 -14.59
N VAL A 15 11.76 6.58 -13.59
CA VAL A 15 11.51 5.17 -13.42
C VAL A 15 10.02 5.10 -13.26
N SER A 16 9.34 4.83 -14.37
CA SER A 16 7.90 4.65 -14.39
C SER A 16 7.67 3.39 -13.60
N ILE A 17 7.33 3.56 -12.32
CA ILE A 17 7.03 2.44 -11.44
C ILE A 17 5.84 1.74 -12.08
N PRO A 18 6.00 0.46 -12.43
CA PRO A 18 4.93 -0.21 -13.10
C PRO A 18 3.79 -0.43 -12.10
N TYR A 19 2.58 -0.12 -12.53
CA TYR A 19 1.38 -0.09 -11.70
C TYR A 19 1.12 -1.39 -10.90
N TRP A 20 1.52 -2.54 -11.43
CA TRP A 20 1.38 -3.83 -10.75
C TRP A 20 2.25 -3.93 -9.49
N LEU A 21 3.41 -3.27 -9.45
CA LEU A 21 4.32 -3.30 -8.30
C LEU A 21 3.74 -2.50 -7.13
N ASP A 22 3.11 -1.36 -7.42
CA ASP A 22 2.39 -0.58 -6.42
C ASP A 22 1.22 -1.38 -5.83
N LEU A 23 0.48 -2.09 -6.68
CA LEU A 23 -0.63 -2.93 -6.25
C LEU A 23 -0.15 -4.11 -5.37
N LEU A 24 0.96 -4.77 -5.74
CA LEU A 24 1.55 -5.83 -4.94
C LEU A 24 1.97 -5.34 -3.55
N THR A 25 2.54 -4.14 -3.48
CA THR A 25 2.95 -3.54 -2.20
C THR A 25 1.76 -3.36 -1.27
N VAL A 26 0.63 -2.86 -1.81
CA VAL A 26 -0.62 -2.72 -1.04
C VAL A 26 -1.15 -4.08 -0.59
N ILE A 27 -1.16 -5.08 -1.47
CA ILE A 27 -1.65 -6.43 -1.16
C ILE A 27 -0.81 -7.06 -0.05
N ILE A 28 0.51 -7.05 -0.17
CA ILE A 28 1.42 -7.65 0.83
C ILE A 28 1.27 -6.96 2.19
N GLY A 29 1.19 -5.62 2.20
CA GLY A 29 0.94 -4.86 3.43
C GLY A 29 -0.41 -5.19 4.05
N ALA A 30 -1.46 -5.31 3.22
CA ALA A 30 -2.80 -5.66 3.70
C ALA A 30 -2.83 -7.05 4.34
N ILE A 31 -2.19 -8.05 3.71
CA ILE A 31 -2.07 -9.41 4.25
C ILE A 31 -1.44 -9.37 5.64
N SER A 32 -0.34 -8.63 5.82
CA SER A 32 0.32 -8.49 7.13
C SER A 32 -0.63 -7.98 8.22
N GLY A 33 -1.42 -6.95 7.92
CA GLY A 33 -2.42 -6.43 8.85
C GLY A 33 -3.57 -7.40 9.13
N ILE A 34 -4.05 -8.10 8.10
CA ILE A 34 -5.13 -9.10 8.21
C ILE A 34 -4.70 -10.29 9.07
N LEU A 35 -3.45 -10.74 8.95
CA LEU A 35 -2.91 -11.82 9.79
C LEU A 35 -2.96 -11.43 11.27
N VAL A 36 -2.61 -10.18 11.60
CA VAL A 36 -2.75 -9.66 12.97
C VAL A 36 -4.23 -9.57 13.38
N ALA A 37 -5.13 -9.18 12.47
CA ALA A 37 -6.57 -9.15 12.73
C ALA A 37 -7.12 -10.53 13.09
N ARG A 38 -6.64 -11.55 12.39
CA ARG A 38 -6.99 -12.96 12.61
C ARG A 38 -6.47 -13.45 13.95
N ASP A 39 -5.20 -13.17 14.29
CA ASP A 39 -4.60 -13.56 15.57
C ASP A 39 -5.30 -12.91 16.77
N ARG A 40 -5.93 -11.75 16.55
CA ARG A 40 -6.74 -11.04 17.55
C ARG A 40 -8.23 -11.38 17.49
N HIS A 41 -8.64 -12.34 16.68
CA HIS A 41 -10.03 -12.77 16.48
C HIS A 41 -11.00 -11.60 16.22
N LEU A 42 -10.57 -10.63 15.41
CA LEU A 42 -11.41 -9.49 15.06
C LEU A 42 -12.52 -9.87 14.06
N ASP A 43 -13.56 -9.05 14.00
CA ASP A 43 -14.64 -9.18 13.04
C ASP A 43 -14.24 -8.71 11.62
N LEU A 44 -15.15 -8.80 10.66
CA LEU A 44 -14.92 -8.37 9.28
C LEU A 44 -14.48 -6.89 9.20
N VAL A 45 -15.03 -6.04 10.07
CA VAL A 45 -14.64 -4.62 10.14
C VAL A 45 -13.19 -4.48 10.59
N GLY A 46 -12.75 -5.26 11.58
CA GLY A 46 -11.36 -5.32 12.01
C GLY A 46 -10.41 -5.87 10.94
N PHE A 47 -10.83 -6.88 10.16
CA PHE A 47 -10.06 -7.41 9.02
C PHE A 47 -9.85 -6.34 7.95
N VAL A 48 -10.92 -5.64 7.55
CA VAL A 48 -10.83 -4.54 6.58
C VAL A 48 -10.01 -3.38 7.14
N GLY A 49 -10.21 -3.02 8.40
CA GLY A 49 -9.48 -1.93 9.07
C GLY A 49 -7.98 -2.17 9.14
N LEU A 50 -7.56 -3.35 9.61
CA LEU A 50 -6.14 -3.69 9.67
C LEU A 50 -5.55 -3.99 8.28
N GLY A 51 -6.33 -4.51 7.33
CA GLY A 51 -5.91 -4.66 5.94
C GLY A 51 -5.64 -3.31 5.26
N LEU A 52 -6.52 -2.32 5.47
CA LEU A 52 -6.30 -0.95 4.98
C LEU A 52 -5.09 -0.30 5.67
N LEU A 53 -4.98 -0.46 6.98
CA LEU A 53 -3.87 0.11 7.76
C LEU A 53 -2.53 -0.51 7.35
N GLY A 54 -2.47 -1.82 7.14
CA GLY A 54 -1.27 -2.53 6.69
C GLY A 54 -0.91 -2.21 5.23
N GLY A 55 -1.91 -2.18 4.34
CA GLY A 55 -1.68 -1.98 2.90
C GLY A 55 -1.43 -0.53 2.48
N LEU A 56 -2.08 0.44 3.13
CA LEU A 56 -2.08 1.85 2.73
C LEU A 56 -1.43 2.76 3.77
N GLY A 57 -1.28 2.31 5.01
CA GLY A 57 -0.70 3.10 6.10
C GLY A 57 0.72 3.58 5.83
N GLY A 58 1.57 2.76 5.20
CA GLY A 58 2.94 3.17 4.84
C GLY A 58 2.96 4.31 3.81
N GLY A 59 2.10 4.24 2.79
CA GLY A 59 1.92 5.31 1.81
C GLY A 59 1.39 6.58 2.46
N LEU A 60 0.38 6.46 3.31
CA LEU A 60 -0.18 7.58 4.07
C LEU A 60 0.88 8.29 4.93
N ILE A 61 1.72 7.54 5.64
CA ILE A 61 2.79 8.11 6.46
C ILE A 61 3.79 8.87 5.58
N ARG A 62 4.21 8.28 4.46
CA ARG A 62 5.11 8.94 3.49
C ARG A 62 4.51 10.23 2.95
N ASP A 63 3.25 10.20 2.55
CA ASP A 63 2.57 11.34 1.95
C ASP A 63 2.41 12.48 2.98
N VAL A 64 2.09 12.16 4.24
CA VAL A 64 2.03 13.14 5.33
C VAL A 64 3.41 13.75 5.61
N MET A 65 4.48 12.94 5.61
CA MET A 65 5.85 13.42 5.81
C MET A 65 6.31 14.34 4.67
N MET A 66 5.88 14.09 3.43
CA MET A 66 6.24 14.90 2.27
C MET A 66 5.50 16.25 2.23
N GLN A 67 4.40 16.41 2.99
CA GLN A 67 3.56 17.61 3.02
C GLN A 67 3.06 18.09 1.63
N GLU A 68 3.21 17.26 0.60
CA GLU A 68 2.59 17.46 -0.69
C GLU A 68 1.12 17.04 -0.52
N GLY A 69 0.18 17.97 -0.68
CA GLY A 69 -1.23 17.82 -0.27
C GLY A 69 -2.07 16.74 -0.97
N GLY A 70 -1.45 15.75 -1.60
CA GLY A 70 -2.10 14.60 -2.25
C GLY A 70 -1.87 13.32 -1.47
N VAL A 71 -2.95 12.70 -1.00
CA VAL A 71 -2.91 11.35 -0.44
C VAL A 71 -2.97 10.33 -1.57
N TYR A 72 -2.00 9.42 -1.66
CA TYR A 72 -1.92 8.36 -2.67
C TYR A 72 -3.21 7.54 -2.76
N MET A 73 -3.81 7.25 -1.61
CA MET A 73 -5.07 6.50 -1.48
C MET A 73 -6.26 7.23 -2.13
N LEU A 74 -6.22 8.56 -2.26
CA LEU A 74 -7.24 9.36 -2.95
C LEU A 74 -6.94 9.54 -4.45
N ASN A 75 -5.66 9.50 -4.83
CA ASN A 75 -5.23 9.65 -6.21
C ASN A 75 -5.30 8.35 -7.02
N SER A 76 -5.17 7.19 -6.36
CA SER A 76 -5.25 5.87 -7.00
C SER A 76 -6.61 5.21 -6.71
N PRO A 77 -7.54 5.15 -7.68
CA PRO A 77 -8.90 4.66 -7.45
C PRO A 77 -8.96 3.16 -7.09
N TYR A 78 -7.87 2.43 -7.31
CA TYR A 78 -7.79 0.98 -7.12
C TYR A 78 -7.09 0.58 -5.82
N ALA A 79 -6.41 1.49 -5.14
CA ALA A 79 -5.66 1.19 -3.91
C ALA A 79 -6.59 0.75 -2.77
N ILE A 80 -7.71 1.46 -2.57
CA ILE A 80 -8.72 1.11 -1.54
C ILE A 80 -9.44 -0.19 -1.90
N PRO A 81 -10.02 -0.37 -3.11
CA PRO A 81 -10.69 -1.60 -3.48
C PRO A 81 -9.77 -2.82 -3.40
N ALA A 82 -8.50 -2.72 -3.77
CA ALA A 82 -7.55 -3.83 -3.69
C ALA A 82 -7.33 -4.29 -2.24
N ALA A 83 -7.13 -3.36 -1.31
CA ALA A 83 -6.97 -3.68 0.11
C ALA A 83 -8.25 -4.29 0.72
N VAL A 84 -9.42 -3.72 0.41
CA VAL A 84 -10.72 -4.26 0.87
C VAL A 84 -10.98 -5.64 0.28
N PHE A 85 -10.74 -5.83 -1.01
CA PHE A 85 -10.90 -7.11 -1.69
C PHE A 85 -9.98 -8.18 -1.08
N THR A 86 -8.72 -7.83 -0.81
CA THR A 86 -7.75 -8.72 -0.15
C THR A 86 -8.24 -9.11 1.26
N ALA A 87 -8.78 -8.16 2.02
CA ALA A 87 -9.33 -8.40 3.35
C ALA A 87 -10.56 -9.32 3.33
N VAL A 88 -11.50 -9.08 2.42
CA VAL A 88 -12.70 -9.91 2.26
C VAL A 88 -12.33 -11.31 1.79
N LEU A 89 -11.39 -11.44 0.84
CA LEU A 89 -10.91 -12.74 0.37
C LEU A 89 -10.28 -13.55 1.50
N LEU A 90 -9.34 -12.97 2.27
CA LEU A 90 -8.70 -13.69 3.38
C LEU A 90 -9.65 -14.00 4.52
N PHE A 91 -10.68 -13.18 4.72
CA PHE A 91 -11.75 -13.48 5.67
C PHE A 91 -12.60 -14.68 5.21
N MET A 92 -12.94 -14.76 3.91
CA MET A 92 -13.71 -15.87 3.34
C MET A 92 -12.91 -17.16 3.20
N PHE A 93 -11.60 -17.06 2.96
CA PHE A 93 -10.68 -18.19 2.84
C PHE A 93 -9.69 -18.21 4.01
N PRO A 94 -10.13 -18.60 5.21
CA PRO A 94 -9.21 -18.89 6.30
C PRO A 94 -8.50 -20.21 6.00
N GLU A 95 -7.49 -20.21 5.13
CA GLU A 95 -6.59 -21.36 5.04
C GLU A 95 -5.87 -21.55 6.37
N PRO A 96 -5.79 -22.79 6.89
CA PRO A 96 -4.95 -23.10 8.02
C PRO A 96 -3.49 -23.01 7.55
N LEU A 97 -2.76 -22.02 8.05
CA LEU A 97 -1.30 -22.10 8.04
C LEU A 97 -0.92 -23.03 9.20
N ASP A 98 -0.98 -24.33 8.92
CA ASP A 98 -0.27 -25.35 9.72
C ASP A 98 1.25 -25.23 9.49
#